data_AF-A0A3T1APA8-F1
#
_entry.id   AF-A0A3T1APA8-F1
#
_cell.length_a   1.000
_cell.length_b   1.000
_cell.length_c   1.000
_cell.angle_alpha   90.00
_cell.angle_beta   90.00
_cell.angle_gamma   90.00
#
_symmetry.space_group_name_H-M   'P 1'
#
loop_
_entity.id
_entity.type
_entity.pdbx_description
1 polymer ?
#
loop_
_entity_poly.entity_id
_entity_poly.type
_entity_poly.pdbx_seq_one_letter_code
_entity_poly.pdbx_strand_id
1 'polypeptide(L)'
;MFHQHFLSAPGTDLGPLDSGERVLWQGHCAVAEYAFDEASSLPRWTLPEQTDVLVTDRRVRYTNAGDSTLSSGELFWLWPQHLRVQPGNRETGRNATITQIQLVCNGPGGSFPALVFAGGALSTVGDADRLANVMRQAIARFRVENANEIGVPAPQARMLSRLVIGPEFSNYQGGEGQTVTLLGSVQVPEPAFSEPAFRDSAFDGPNMSDFADEPIDAEVFEDAPVSAAPVSATPVSAGFAADRPGLAADAIRAEQAFRAEQDSRYAEPDLASRAASLAARIAGLVSATDDDRPGQVTNLSAYLNADVDPGTAR
;
A
#
# COMPACT_ATOMS: atom_id res chain seq x y z
N MET A 1 18.23 -10.15 2.03
CA MET A 1 17.23 -11.18 1.67
C MET A 1 15.88 -10.54 1.88
N PHE A 2 14.98 -10.53 0.89
CA PHE A 2 13.69 -9.84 1.01
C PHE A 2 12.73 -10.69 1.85
N HIS A 3 12.24 -10.13 2.94
CA HIS A 3 11.26 -10.77 3.80
C HIS A 3 9.89 -10.80 3.10
N GLN A 4 9.30 -11.98 2.91
CA GLN A 4 7.91 -12.09 2.46
C GLN A 4 7.01 -12.01 3.70
N HIS A 5 6.13 -11.02 3.78
CA HIS A 5 5.31 -10.81 4.97
C HIS A 5 3.95 -11.49 4.89
N PHE A 6 3.39 -11.57 3.68
CA PHE A 6 1.97 -11.96 3.54
C PHE A 6 1.79 -13.29 2.79
N LEU A 7 2.81 -13.78 2.08
CA LEU A 7 2.76 -15.04 1.36
C LEU A 7 3.16 -16.19 2.29
N SER A 8 2.34 -17.24 2.32
CA SER A 8 2.65 -18.46 3.06
C SER A 8 3.69 -19.31 2.31
N ALA A 9 4.29 -20.27 3.00
CA ALA A 9 5.15 -21.24 2.34
C ALA A 9 4.40 -21.97 1.20
N PRO A 10 5.05 -22.30 0.08
CA PRO A 10 4.39 -23.02 -1.01
C PRO A 10 3.70 -24.30 -0.54
N GLY A 11 2.49 -24.54 -1.02
CA GLY A 11 1.68 -25.71 -0.61
C GLY A 11 0.99 -25.57 0.74
N THR A 12 1.05 -24.41 1.40
CA THR A 12 0.31 -24.18 2.65
C THR A 12 -1.19 -24.17 2.38
N ASP A 13 -1.90 -25.12 2.99
CA ASP A 13 -3.35 -25.06 3.13
C ASP A 13 -3.71 -24.21 4.36
N LEU A 14 -4.45 -23.13 4.16
CA LEU A 14 -4.90 -22.23 5.23
C LEU A 14 -6.06 -22.82 6.04
N GLY A 15 -6.59 -23.97 5.61
CA GLY A 15 -7.71 -24.66 6.25
C GLY A 15 -9.03 -23.88 6.14
N PRO A 16 -10.08 -24.35 6.83
CA PRO A 16 -11.37 -23.67 6.85
C PRO A 16 -11.29 -22.30 7.52
N LEU A 17 -12.36 -21.50 7.37
CA LEU A 17 -12.54 -20.28 8.16
C LEU A 17 -12.73 -20.64 9.64
N ASP A 18 -12.34 -19.71 10.52
CA ASP A 18 -12.52 -19.90 11.95
C ASP A 18 -14.01 -19.92 12.31
N SER A 19 -14.39 -20.59 13.40
CA SER A 19 -15.78 -20.60 13.84
C SER A 19 -16.29 -19.17 14.12
N GLY A 20 -17.35 -18.77 13.43
CA GLY A 20 -17.96 -17.45 13.55
C GLY A 20 -17.33 -16.35 12.68
N GLU A 21 -16.29 -16.67 11.91
CA GLU A 21 -15.76 -15.77 10.88
C GLU A 21 -16.76 -15.64 9.72
N ARG A 22 -17.09 -14.40 9.33
CA ARG A 22 -18.09 -14.13 8.29
C ARG A 22 -17.44 -13.63 7.02
N VAL A 23 -17.85 -14.20 5.89
CA VAL A 23 -17.47 -13.70 4.57
C VAL A 23 -18.22 -12.40 4.28
N LEU A 24 -17.48 -11.35 3.95
CA LEU A 24 -18.01 -10.04 3.59
C LEU A 24 -17.93 -9.80 2.08
N TRP A 25 -16.92 -10.35 1.43
CA TRP A 25 -16.76 -10.29 -0.02
C TRP A 25 -15.91 -11.46 -0.53
N GLN A 26 -16.18 -11.89 -1.76
CA GLN A 26 -15.40 -12.92 -2.47
C GLN A 26 -15.33 -12.57 -3.95
N GLY A 27 -14.17 -12.78 -4.58
CA GLY A 27 -13.96 -12.61 -6.01
C GLY A 27 -12.55 -12.98 -6.44
N HIS A 28 -12.20 -12.70 -7.68
CA HIS A 28 -10.85 -12.94 -8.21
C HIS A 28 -10.14 -11.62 -8.50
N CYS A 29 -8.88 -11.49 -8.10
CA CYS A 29 -8.04 -10.36 -8.51
C CYS A 29 -6.56 -10.72 -8.38
N ALA A 30 -5.70 -9.98 -9.07
CA ALA A 30 -4.26 -10.12 -8.91
C ALA A 30 -3.88 -9.61 -7.52
N VAL A 31 -2.96 -10.31 -6.88
CA VAL A 31 -2.47 -9.99 -5.52
C VAL A 31 -0.97 -9.83 -5.59
N ALA A 32 -0.42 -8.78 -5.00
CA ALA A 32 1.01 -8.55 -4.97
C ALA A 32 1.45 -7.98 -3.63
N GLU A 33 2.69 -8.26 -3.23
CA GLU A 33 3.32 -7.57 -2.11
C GLU A 33 4.33 -6.57 -2.65
N TYR A 34 4.24 -5.34 -2.16
CA TYR A 34 5.21 -4.28 -2.39
C TYR A 34 5.90 -3.92 -1.09
N ALA A 35 7.11 -3.39 -1.20
CA ALA A 35 7.76 -2.71 -0.10
C ALA A 35 8.06 -1.27 -0.49
N PHE A 36 7.54 -0.33 0.29
CA PHE A 36 7.70 1.10 0.05
C PHE A 36 8.96 1.68 0.74
N ASP A 37 9.95 0.84 1.04
CA ASP A 37 11.25 1.22 1.61
C ASP A 37 12.31 1.58 0.55
N GLU A 38 12.13 1.17 -0.72
CA GLU A 38 13.06 1.43 -1.81
C GLU A 38 12.50 2.41 -2.87
N ALA A 39 13.38 3.25 -3.44
CA ALA A 39 13.05 4.30 -4.43
C ALA A 39 12.48 3.77 -5.76
N SER A 40 12.44 2.44 -5.95
CA SER A 40 11.72 1.76 -7.02
C SER A 40 11.02 0.53 -6.46
N SER A 41 9.75 0.66 -6.10
CA SER A 41 8.98 -0.43 -5.51
C SER A 41 8.50 -1.39 -6.60
N LEU A 42 9.40 -2.27 -7.06
CA LEU A 42 8.96 -3.48 -7.76
C LEU A 42 8.23 -4.39 -6.77
N PRO A 43 7.23 -5.14 -7.23
CA PRO A 43 6.58 -6.11 -6.36
C PRO A 43 7.59 -7.18 -5.92
N ARG A 44 7.59 -7.53 -4.63
CA ARG A 44 8.37 -8.66 -4.07
C ARG A 44 7.88 -9.98 -4.64
N TRP A 45 6.57 -10.09 -4.85
CA TRP A 45 5.92 -11.20 -5.54
C TRP A 45 4.57 -10.76 -6.11
N THR A 46 4.06 -11.51 -7.08
CA THR A 46 2.75 -11.27 -7.72
C THR A 46 2.05 -12.59 -7.99
N LEU A 47 0.74 -12.62 -7.74
CA LEU A 47 -0.19 -13.68 -8.13
C LEU A 47 -1.14 -13.14 -9.21
N PRO A 48 -1.58 -13.99 -10.15
CA PRO A 48 -2.31 -13.56 -11.33
C PRO A 48 -3.77 -13.19 -11.02
N GLU A 49 -4.47 -12.58 -11.99
CA GLU A 49 -5.85 -12.06 -11.82
C GLU A 49 -6.90 -13.12 -11.46
N GLN A 50 -6.59 -14.40 -11.69
CA GLN A 50 -7.45 -15.54 -11.34
C GLN A 50 -7.33 -15.96 -9.87
N THR A 51 -6.50 -15.29 -9.06
CA THR A 51 -6.34 -15.60 -7.64
C THR A 51 -7.65 -15.35 -6.90
N ASP A 52 -8.14 -16.38 -6.20
CA ASP A 52 -9.29 -16.28 -5.31
C ASP A 52 -8.95 -15.38 -4.14
N VAL A 53 -9.78 -14.38 -3.88
CA VAL A 53 -9.63 -13.47 -2.74
C VAL A 53 -10.92 -13.48 -1.93
N LEU A 54 -10.77 -13.67 -0.63
CA LEU A 54 -11.84 -13.76 0.34
C LEU A 54 -11.61 -12.75 1.46
N VAL A 55 -12.53 -11.80 1.59
CA VAL A 55 -12.50 -10.78 2.63
C VAL A 55 -13.51 -11.14 3.71
N THR A 56 -13.04 -11.27 4.94
CA THR A 56 -13.85 -11.63 6.11
C THR A 56 -13.91 -10.48 7.12
N ASP A 57 -14.64 -10.67 8.20
CA ASP A 57 -14.63 -9.74 9.33
C ASP A 57 -13.35 -9.80 10.19
N ARG A 58 -12.37 -10.66 9.87
CA ARG A 58 -11.10 -10.80 10.61
C ARG A 58 -9.85 -10.61 9.76
N ARG A 59 -9.90 -10.96 8.48
CA ARG A 59 -8.74 -10.99 7.58
C ARG A 59 -9.15 -10.97 6.12
N VAL A 60 -8.16 -10.79 5.24
CA VAL A 60 -8.24 -11.19 3.84
C VAL A 60 -7.40 -12.44 3.65
N ARG A 61 -7.96 -13.41 2.93
CA ARG A 61 -7.29 -14.62 2.46
C ARG A 61 -7.21 -14.60 0.95
N TYR A 62 -6.15 -15.16 0.41
CA TYR A 62 -6.02 -15.33 -1.02
C TYR A 62 -5.35 -16.65 -1.36
N THR A 63 -5.83 -17.29 -2.41
CA THR A 63 -5.37 -18.60 -2.87
C THR A 63 -5.30 -18.63 -4.38
N ASN A 64 -4.16 -19.08 -4.90
CA ASN A 64 -3.96 -19.34 -6.31
C ASN A 64 -3.56 -20.81 -6.46
N ALA A 65 -4.48 -21.61 -6.99
CA ALA A 65 -4.19 -22.98 -7.40
C ALA A 65 -3.60 -22.93 -8.82
N GLY A 66 -2.27 -22.95 -8.93
CA GLY A 66 -1.59 -23.16 -10.20
C GLY A 66 -1.52 -24.64 -10.57
N ASP A 67 -1.04 -24.94 -11.78
CA ASP A 67 -0.98 -26.31 -12.32
C ASP A 67 -0.13 -27.29 -11.48
N SER A 68 0.79 -26.78 -10.66
CA SER A 68 1.71 -27.62 -9.86
C SER A 68 1.92 -27.15 -8.42
N THR A 69 1.52 -25.93 -8.06
CA THR A 69 1.77 -25.34 -6.75
C THR A 69 0.58 -24.51 -6.28
N LEU A 70 0.13 -24.76 -5.04
CA LEU A 70 -0.80 -23.89 -4.33
C LEU A 70 -0.01 -22.75 -3.70
N SER A 71 -0.30 -21.52 -4.10
CA SER A 71 0.21 -20.31 -3.47
C SER A 71 -0.92 -19.66 -2.67
N SER A 72 -0.69 -19.43 -1.38
CA SER A 72 -1.71 -18.91 -0.48
C SER A 72 -1.13 -17.88 0.50
N GLY A 73 -1.99 -17.04 1.05
CA GLY A 73 -1.59 -16.07 2.07
C GLY A 73 -2.78 -15.45 2.77
N GLU A 74 -2.50 -14.82 3.91
CA GLU A 74 -3.51 -14.09 4.66
C GLU A 74 -2.95 -12.84 5.32
N LEU A 75 -3.81 -11.84 5.46
CA LEU A 75 -3.50 -10.59 6.14
C LEU A 75 -4.60 -10.28 7.15
N PHE A 76 -4.23 -10.12 8.42
CA PHE A 76 -5.18 -9.85 9.50
C PHE A 76 -5.46 -8.36 9.66
N TRP A 77 -6.69 -8.01 10.08
CA TRP A 77 -7.13 -6.63 10.27
C TRP A 77 -6.40 -5.86 11.38
N LEU A 78 -5.56 -6.54 12.17
CA LEU A 78 -4.68 -5.88 13.12
C LEU A 78 -3.50 -5.14 12.46
N TRP A 79 -3.10 -5.47 11.23
CA TRP A 79 -1.87 -4.94 10.63
C TRP A 79 -2.00 -3.66 9.78
N PRO A 80 -3.03 -3.47 8.92
CA PRO A 80 -3.04 -2.35 7.98
C PRO A 80 -3.08 -0.97 8.66
N GLN A 81 -2.11 -0.12 8.35
CA GLN A 81 -2.08 1.27 8.81
C GLN A 81 -2.80 2.21 7.83
N HIS A 82 -2.70 1.92 6.53
CA HIS A 82 -3.37 2.70 5.50
C HIS A 82 -4.08 1.79 4.50
N LEU A 83 -5.24 2.26 4.04
CA LEU A 83 -5.94 1.71 2.88
C LEU A 83 -5.95 2.79 1.80
N ARG A 84 -5.42 2.46 0.62
CA ARG A 84 -5.35 3.36 -0.53
C ARG A 84 -6.10 2.76 -1.71
N VAL A 85 -6.81 3.61 -2.44
CA VAL A 85 -7.36 3.28 -3.75
C VAL A 85 -6.67 4.18 -4.77
N GLN A 86 -6.00 3.58 -5.73
CA GLN A 86 -5.35 4.26 -6.85
C GLN A 86 -6.12 3.94 -8.14
N PRO A 87 -6.93 4.88 -8.64
CA PRO A 87 -7.63 4.72 -9.90
C PRO A 87 -6.64 4.56 -11.04
N GLY A 88 -6.90 3.60 -11.90
CA GLY A 88 -6.16 3.48 -13.15
C GLY A 88 -6.25 4.76 -14.00
N ASN A 89 -5.20 5.08 -14.74
CA ASN A 89 -5.21 6.12 -15.76
C ASN A 89 -5.30 5.49 -17.16
N ARG A 90 -6.30 5.89 -17.95
CA ARG A 90 -6.50 5.49 -19.36
C ARG A 90 -5.86 6.45 -20.37
N GLU A 91 -5.46 7.65 -19.96
CA GLU A 91 -5.10 8.75 -20.87
C GLU A 91 -3.68 8.68 -21.44
N THR A 92 -2.76 7.98 -20.78
CA THR A 92 -1.43 7.74 -21.34
C THR A 92 -1.54 6.57 -22.31
N GLY A 93 -1.40 6.82 -23.62
CA GLY A 93 -1.55 5.84 -24.72
C GLY A 93 -0.60 4.62 -24.70
N ARG A 94 -0.07 4.25 -23.53
CA ARG A 94 0.53 2.97 -23.17
C ARG A 94 -0.39 2.33 -22.12
N ASN A 95 -1.01 1.21 -22.45
CA ASN A 95 -1.74 0.29 -21.56
C ASN A 95 -2.29 0.93 -20.28
N ALA A 96 -3.58 1.28 -20.30
CA ALA A 96 -4.28 1.84 -19.15
C ALA A 96 -3.83 1.18 -17.84
N THR A 97 -3.32 1.98 -16.89
CA THR A 97 -2.96 1.44 -15.58
C THR A 97 -4.24 0.90 -14.94
N ILE A 98 -4.15 -0.27 -14.31
CA ILE A 98 -5.30 -0.94 -13.70
C ILE A 98 -5.55 -0.28 -12.35
N THR A 99 -6.81 -0.16 -11.94
CA THR A 99 -7.15 0.32 -10.60
C THR A 99 -6.59 -0.62 -9.54
N GLN A 100 -5.96 -0.05 -8.51
CA GLN A 100 -5.31 -0.79 -7.44
C GLN A 100 -5.87 -0.42 -6.07
N ILE A 101 -6.00 -1.41 -5.20
CA ILE A 101 -6.26 -1.24 -3.76
C ILE A 101 -4.99 -1.64 -3.02
N GLN A 102 -4.51 -0.82 -2.08
CA GLN A 102 -3.28 -1.08 -1.32
C GLN A 102 -3.56 -1.05 0.17
N LEU A 103 -3.23 -2.14 0.87
CA LEU A 103 -3.21 -2.25 2.33
C LEU A 103 -1.77 -2.12 2.82
N VAL A 104 -1.40 -0.91 3.25
CA VAL A 104 -0.04 -0.62 3.73
C VAL A 104 0.03 -0.92 5.22
N CYS A 105 1.00 -1.73 5.63
CA CYS A 105 1.22 -2.13 7.01
C CYS A 105 2.50 -1.51 7.57
N ASN A 106 2.58 -1.38 8.89
CA ASN A 106 3.82 -1.00 9.58
C ASN A 106 4.69 -2.24 9.77
N GLY A 107 5.79 -2.35 9.03
CA GLY A 107 6.69 -3.50 9.04
C GLY A 107 7.83 -3.38 10.06
N PRO A 108 8.66 -4.43 10.20
CA PRO A 108 9.89 -4.37 11.00
C PRO A 108 10.91 -3.41 10.37
N GLY A 109 11.78 -2.83 11.20
CA GLY A 109 12.87 -1.97 10.74
C GLY A 109 12.46 -0.66 10.06
N GLY A 110 11.21 -0.20 10.24
CA GLY A 110 10.68 0.98 9.56
C GLY A 110 10.27 0.75 8.10
N SER A 111 10.15 -0.52 7.69
CA SER A 111 9.61 -0.88 6.37
C SER A 111 8.09 -0.72 6.31
N PHE A 112 7.57 -0.57 5.10
CA PHE A 112 6.13 -0.43 4.84
C PHE A 112 5.68 -1.47 3.81
N PRO A 113 5.56 -2.75 4.19
CA PRO A 113 5.03 -3.77 3.30
C PRO A 113 3.56 -3.49 2.99
N ALA A 114 3.18 -3.66 1.73
CA ALA A 114 1.83 -3.41 1.28
C ALA A 114 1.29 -4.56 0.45
N LEU A 115 0.10 -5.02 0.81
CA LEU A 115 -0.66 -5.98 0.02
C LEU A 115 -1.52 -5.22 -0.99
N VAL A 116 -1.35 -5.52 -2.26
CA VAL A 116 -1.98 -4.81 -3.37
C VAL A 116 -2.88 -5.73 -4.15
N PHE A 117 -4.10 -5.26 -4.43
CA PHE A 117 -5.10 -5.96 -5.25
C PHE A 117 -5.37 -5.16 -6.53
N ALA A 118 -5.40 -5.83 -7.67
CA ALA A 118 -5.69 -5.20 -8.96
C ALA A 118 -6.32 -6.19 -9.96
N GLY A 119 -7.01 -5.69 -10.98
CA GLY A 119 -7.53 -6.54 -12.07
C GLY A 119 -8.66 -7.48 -11.64
N GLY A 120 -9.06 -8.40 -12.53
CA GLY A 120 -10.18 -9.31 -12.29
C GLY A 120 -11.48 -8.57 -11.89
N ALA A 121 -12.00 -8.87 -10.70
CA ALA A 121 -13.17 -8.23 -10.11
C ALA A 121 -12.99 -6.73 -9.85
N LEU A 122 -11.76 -6.21 -9.91
CA LEU A 122 -11.42 -4.78 -9.76
C LEU A 122 -11.25 -4.06 -11.11
N SER A 123 -11.91 -4.56 -12.15
CA SER A 123 -11.82 -4.01 -13.52
C SER A 123 -12.33 -2.55 -13.64
N THR A 124 -13.15 -2.08 -12.70
CA THR A 124 -13.65 -0.70 -12.66
C THR A 124 -13.29 0.00 -11.35
N VAL A 125 -13.20 1.33 -11.38
CA VAL A 125 -13.00 2.14 -10.17
C VAL A 125 -14.12 1.94 -9.15
N GLY A 126 -15.37 1.81 -9.62
CA GLY A 126 -16.50 1.57 -8.73
C GLY A 126 -16.47 0.21 -8.03
N ASP A 127 -15.94 -0.83 -8.68
CA ASP A 127 -15.71 -2.14 -8.03
C ASP A 127 -14.61 -2.04 -6.96
N ALA A 128 -13.54 -1.31 -7.27
CA ALA A 128 -12.47 -1.06 -6.32
C ALA A 128 -12.94 -0.26 -5.11
N ASP A 129 -13.73 0.78 -5.31
CA ASP A 129 -14.32 1.56 -4.22
C ASP A 129 -15.24 0.72 -3.35
N ARG A 130 -16.07 -0.14 -3.95
CA ARG A 130 -16.92 -1.08 -3.19
C ARG A 130 -16.08 -2.01 -2.32
N LEU A 131 -15.06 -2.65 -2.87
CA LEU A 131 -14.20 -3.55 -2.09
C LEU A 131 -13.41 -2.80 -1.01
N ALA A 132 -12.87 -1.62 -1.34
CA ALA A 132 -12.15 -0.79 -0.38
C ALA A 132 -13.07 -0.37 0.78
N ASN A 133 -14.33 -0.04 0.52
CA ASN A 133 -15.31 0.25 1.57
C ASN A 133 -15.60 -0.96 2.44
N VAL A 134 -15.74 -2.17 1.85
CA VAL A 134 -15.89 -3.41 2.62
C VAL A 134 -14.67 -3.63 3.53
N MET A 135 -13.45 -3.51 3.00
CA MET A 135 -12.22 -3.67 3.79
C MET A 135 -12.11 -2.62 4.89
N ARG A 136 -12.40 -1.34 4.58
CA ARG A 136 -12.41 -0.24 5.56
C ARG A 136 -13.35 -0.53 6.72
N GLN A 137 -14.59 -0.92 6.41
CA GLN A 137 -15.60 -1.23 7.42
C GLN A 137 -15.21 -2.47 8.24
N ALA A 138 -14.71 -3.51 7.59
CA ALA A 138 -14.24 -4.73 8.25
C ALA A 138 -13.11 -4.43 9.26
N ILE A 139 -12.09 -3.69 8.83
CA ILE A 139 -10.96 -3.31 9.68
C ILE A 139 -11.40 -2.42 10.83
N ALA A 140 -12.21 -1.39 10.55
CA ALA A 140 -12.71 -0.48 11.57
C ALA A 140 -13.56 -1.22 12.62
N ARG A 141 -14.47 -2.10 12.18
CA ARG A 141 -15.32 -2.89 13.06
C ARG A 141 -14.49 -3.86 13.91
N PHE A 142 -13.59 -4.61 13.30
CA PHE A 142 -12.69 -5.52 14.00
C PHE A 142 -11.92 -4.79 15.12
N ARG A 143 -11.34 -3.61 14.82
CA ARG A 143 -10.56 -2.85 15.81
C ARG A 143 -11.40 -2.21 16.90
N VAL A 144 -12.65 -1.83 16.62
CA VAL A 144 -13.57 -1.34 17.65
C VAL A 144 -13.98 -2.48 18.58
N GLU A 145 -14.30 -3.66 18.03
CA GLU A 145 -14.71 -4.83 18.82
C GLU A 145 -13.56 -5.37 19.69
N ASN A 146 -12.31 -5.26 19.23
CA ASN A 146 -11.13 -5.76 19.94
C ASN A 146 -10.29 -4.65 20.60
N ALA A 147 -10.80 -3.40 20.71
CA ALA A 147 -10.01 -2.22 21.07
C ALA A 147 -9.19 -2.37 22.37
N ASN A 148 -9.77 -3.03 23.37
CA ASN A 148 -9.10 -3.27 24.66
C ASN A 148 -7.90 -4.23 24.53
N GLU A 149 -8.03 -5.25 23.68
CA GLU A 149 -7.01 -6.27 23.48
C GLU A 149 -5.81 -5.73 22.70
N ILE A 150 -6.09 -4.87 21.70
CA ILE A 150 -5.04 -4.22 20.88
C ILE A 150 -4.53 -2.90 21.47
N GLY A 151 -4.96 -2.54 22.69
CA GLY A 151 -4.48 -1.35 23.39
C GLY A 151 -4.90 -0.01 22.76
N VAL A 152 -6.00 0.03 22.01
CA VAL A 152 -6.50 1.26 21.38
C VAL A 152 -7.23 2.13 22.42
N PRO A 153 -6.77 3.37 22.66
CA PRO A 153 -7.42 4.27 23.62
C PRO A 153 -8.87 4.58 23.22
N ALA A 154 -9.76 4.74 24.21
CA ALA A 154 -11.18 5.04 23.98
C ALA A 154 -11.46 6.24 23.03
N PRO A 155 -10.69 7.35 23.07
CA PRO A 155 -10.86 8.43 22.09
C PRO A 155 -10.60 7.98 20.64
N GLN A 156 -9.59 7.12 20.42
CA GLN A 156 -9.26 6.58 19.10
C GLN A 156 -10.29 5.54 18.64
N ALA A 157 -10.83 4.73 19.56
CA ALA A 157 -11.92 3.81 19.26
C ALA A 157 -13.18 4.55 18.77
N ARG A 158 -13.50 5.72 19.34
CA ARG A 158 -14.59 6.60 18.86
C ARG A 158 -14.30 7.22 17.48
N MET A 159 -13.04 7.44 17.14
CA MET A 159 -12.67 7.87 15.79
C MET A 159 -12.81 6.70 14.79
N LEU A 160 -12.42 5.49 15.18
CA LEU A 160 -12.61 4.27 14.39
C LEU A 160 -14.09 3.96 14.14
N SER A 161 -14.97 4.18 15.12
CA SER A 161 -16.41 3.99 14.91
C SER A 161 -16.97 4.93 13.84
N ARG A 162 -16.36 6.12 13.66
CA ARG A 162 -16.69 7.00 12.52
C ARG A 162 -16.21 6.43 11.20
N LEU A 163 -15.18 5.60 11.15
CA LEU A 163 -14.76 4.89 9.93
C LEU A 163 -15.65 3.68 9.60
N VAL A 164 -16.53 3.23 10.50
CA VAL A 164 -17.53 2.22 10.16
C VAL A 164 -18.66 2.84 9.32
N ILE A 165 -19.03 4.08 9.64
CA ILE A 165 -20.15 4.82 9.01
C ILE A 165 -19.63 5.94 8.08
N GLY A 166 -18.32 6.15 8.06
CA GLY A 166 -17.68 7.33 7.48
C GLY A 166 -17.78 7.38 5.96
N PRO A 167 -17.36 8.52 5.38
CA PRO A 167 -17.45 8.76 3.95
C PRO A 167 -16.83 7.60 3.18
N GLU A 168 -17.56 7.17 2.16
CA GLU A 168 -17.15 6.09 1.30
C GLU A 168 -16.11 6.56 0.29
N PHE A 169 -15.25 5.63 -0.13
CA PHE A 169 -14.42 5.85 -1.31
C PHE A 169 -15.31 6.22 -2.49
N SER A 170 -14.96 7.30 -3.18
CA SER A 170 -15.72 7.88 -4.29
C SER A 170 -14.75 8.41 -5.34
N ASN A 171 -13.98 7.49 -5.90
CA ASN A 171 -12.96 7.79 -6.89
C ASN A 171 -13.55 7.83 -8.31
N TYR A 172 -12.80 8.44 -9.23
CA TYR A 172 -13.08 8.43 -10.65
C TYR A 172 -11.85 8.01 -11.44
N GLN A 173 -12.05 7.49 -12.65
CA GLN A 173 -10.97 7.04 -13.52
C GLN A 173 -9.98 8.18 -13.80
N GLY A 174 -8.69 7.93 -13.60
CA GLY A 174 -7.64 8.93 -13.80
C GLY A 174 -7.50 9.97 -12.68
N GLY A 175 -8.31 9.90 -11.62
CA GLY A 175 -8.17 10.77 -10.45
C GLY A 175 -6.95 10.43 -9.59
N GLU A 176 -6.61 11.31 -8.65
CA GLU A 176 -5.44 11.16 -7.74
C GLU A 176 -5.54 9.94 -6.79
N GLY A 177 -6.75 9.40 -6.62
CA GLY A 177 -7.04 8.36 -5.65
C GLY A 177 -7.28 8.90 -4.25
N GLN A 178 -7.58 7.99 -3.33
CA GLN A 178 -7.93 8.31 -1.96
C GLN A 178 -7.15 7.41 -1.00
N THR A 179 -6.71 7.98 0.13
CA THR A 179 -6.02 7.26 1.21
C THR A 179 -6.74 7.49 2.52
N VAL A 180 -7.01 6.42 3.25
CA VAL A 180 -7.59 6.44 4.60
C VAL A 180 -6.59 5.85 5.59
N THR A 181 -6.36 6.56 6.69
CA THR A 181 -5.57 6.06 7.82
C THR A 181 -6.45 5.25 8.76
N LEU A 182 -5.99 4.05 9.09
CA LEU A 182 -6.66 3.08 9.95
C LEU A 182 -5.95 3.09 11.30
N LEU A 183 -6.55 3.74 12.30
CA LEU A 183 -5.97 3.83 13.66
C LEU A 183 -5.89 2.46 14.35
N GLY A 184 -4.95 2.30 15.28
CA GLY A 184 -4.80 1.05 16.04
C GLY A 184 -4.14 -0.09 15.28
N SER A 185 -3.33 0.21 14.25
CA SER A 185 -2.51 -0.79 13.58
C SER A 185 -1.39 -1.29 14.49
N VAL A 186 -1.19 -2.60 14.52
CA VAL A 186 -0.08 -3.28 15.18
C VAL A 186 1.00 -3.57 14.14
N GLN A 187 2.27 -3.55 14.57
CA GLN A 187 3.39 -3.86 13.70
C GLN A 187 3.30 -5.30 13.17
N VAL A 188 3.63 -5.49 11.89
CA VAL A 188 3.75 -6.82 11.29
C VAL A 188 4.97 -7.51 11.92
N PRO A 189 4.83 -8.76 12.40
CA PRO A 189 5.95 -9.52 12.92
C PRO A 189 7.05 -9.66 11.86
N GLU A 190 8.31 -9.67 12.31
CA GLU A 190 9.40 -10.08 11.46
C GLU A 190 9.24 -11.57 11.14
N PRO A 191 9.27 -11.99 9.86
CA PRO A 191 9.14 -13.40 9.53
C PRO A 191 10.30 -14.13 10.18
N ALA A 192 9.99 -15.14 10.99
CA ALA A 192 10.98 -15.94 11.67
C ALA A 192 11.93 -16.54 10.61
N PHE A 193 13.17 -16.08 10.60
CA PHE A 193 14.21 -16.68 9.78
C PHE A 193 14.40 -18.10 10.29
N SER A 194 13.80 -19.07 9.60
CA SER A 194 14.20 -20.45 9.74
C SER A 194 15.50 -20.54 8.98
N GLU A 195 16.62 -20.37 9.71
CA GLU A 195 17.93 -20.71 9.19
C GLU A 195 17.78 -22.12 8.62
N PRO A 196 18.01 -22.32 7.31
CA PRO A 196 17.92 -23.64 6.74
C PRO A 196 18.87 -24.46 7.59
N ALA A 197 18.33 -25.49 8.26
CA ALA A 197 19.15 -26.45 8.94
C ALA A 197 20.07 -26.98 7.85
N PHE A 198 21.29 -26.45 7.79
CA PHE A 198 22.40 -27.11 7.16
C PHE A 198 22.44 -28.41 7.94
N ARG A 199 21.77 -29.42 7.40
CA ARG A 199 22.20 -30.78 7.60
C ARG A 199 23.65 -30.67 7.20
N ASP A 200 24.54 -30.71 8.19
CA ASP A 200 25.80 -31.40 8.03
C ASP A 200 25.39 -32.75 7.46
N SER A 201 25.25 -32.80 6.13
CA SER A 201 25.46 -33.99 5.36
C SER A 201 26.85 -34.35 5.77
N ALA A 202 26.94 -35.17 6.82
CA ALA A 202 28.13 -35.91 7.17
C ALA A 202 28.61 -36.43 5.83
N PHE A 203 29.66 -35.78 5.33
CA PHE A 203 30.31 -36.18 4.12
C PHE A 203 30.88 -37.52 4.53
N ASP A 204 30.13 -38.58 4.24
CA ASP A 204 30.57 -39.96 4.36
C ASP A 204 31.64 -40.08 3.29
N GLY A 205 32.83 -39.60 3.65
CA GLY A 205 33.98 -39.57 2.78
C GLY A 205 34.15 -41.01 2.29
N PRO A 206 34.24 -41.24 0.98
CA PRO A 206 34.46 -42.59 0.48
C PRO A 206 35.66 -43.16 1.22
N ASN A 207 35.43 -44.29 1.90
CA ASN A 207 36.42 -45.02 2.66
C ASN A 207 37.58 -45.34 1.72
N MET A 208 38.66 -44.54 1.78
CA MET A 208 39.84 -44.61 0.91
C MET A 208 40.76 -45.79 1.27
N SER A 209 40.19 -46.98 1.52
CA SER A 209 40.95 -48.16 1.91
C SER A 209 40.83 -49.37 0.98
N ASP A 210 40.03 -49.33 -0.09
CA ASP A 210 39.80 -50.51 -0.95
C ASP A 210 40.22 -50.38 -2.44
N PHE A 211 41.01 -49.38 -2.82
CA PHE A 211 41.57 -49.33 -4.20
C PHE A 211 42.98 -49.92 -4.24
N ALA A 212 43.06 -51.25 -4.30
CA ALA A 212 44.22 -51.98 -4.78
C ALA A 212 43.87 -52.67 -6.10
N ASP A 213 44.64 -52.33 -7.14
CA ASP A 213 44.77 -52.98 -8.45
C ASP A 213 43.52 -53.12 -9.34
N GLU A 214 43.32 -52.12 -10.20
CA GLU A 214 42.81 -52.38 -11.56
C GLU A 214 43.73 -51.75 -12.62
N PRO A 215 43.99 -52.44 -13.74
CA PRO A 215 44.80 -51.93 -14.84
C PRO A 215 44.04 -50.88 -15.65
N ILE A 216 44.74 -49.80 -15.96
CA ILE A 216 44.25 -48.61 -16.64
C ILE A 216 44.05 -48.93 -18.13
N ASP A 217 42.80 -49.05 -18.58
CA ASP A 217 42.47 -48.95 -20.00
C ASP A 217 42.30 -47.48 -20.38
N ALA A 218 43.01 -47.08 -21.43
CA ALA A 218 43.07 -45.72 -21.93
C ALA A 218 41.80 -45.38 -22.72
N GLU A 219 40.83 -44.73 -22.07
CA GLU A 219 39.75 -44.04 -22.78
C GLU A 219 40.10 -42.57 -23.03
N VAL A 220 39.83 -42.18 -24.27
CA VAL A 220 40.02 -40.86 -24.85
C VAL A 220 38.98 -39.90 -24.26
N PHE A 221 39.43 -38.91 -23.49
CA PHE A 221 38.57 -37.84 -22.99
C PHE A 221 38.26 -36.84 -24.11
N GLU A 222 36.98 -36.67 -24.42
CA GLU A 222 36.46 -35.51 -25.17
C GLU A 222 36.38 -34.29 -24.25
N ASP A 223 36.92 -33.16 -24.72
CA ASP A 223 36.93 -31.85 -24.06
C ASP A 223 35.50 -31.33 -23.77
N ALA A 224 35.18 -31.12 -22.49
CA ALA A 224 34.04 -30.33 -22.07
C ALA A 224 34.47 -28.87 -21.78
N PRO A 225 33.69 -27.86 -22.19
CA PRO A 225 34.07 -26.45 -22.05
C PRO A 225 33.98 -25.98 -20.59
N VAL A 226 35.10 -25.42 -20.11
CA VAL A 226 35.21 -24.72 -18.82
C VAL A 226 34.37 -23.45 -18.82
N SER A 227 33.30 -23.44 -18.02
CA SER A 227 32.54 -22.22 -17.68
C SER A 227 33.37 -21.34 -16.75
N ALA A 228 33.75 -20.17 -17.24
CA ALA A 228 34.45 -19.14 -16.48
C ALA A 228 33.54 -18.56 -15.38
N ALA A 229 34.04 -18.54 -14.14
CA ALA A 229 33.41 -17.84 -13.03
C ALA A 229 33.59 -16.31 -13.18
N PRO A 230 32.55 -15.49 -12.95
CA PRO A 230 32.69 -14.03 -12.98
C PRO A 230 33.45 -13.54 -11.73
N VAL A 231 34.53 -12.79 -11.98
CA VAL A 231 35.29 -12.06 -10.96
C VAL A 231 34.49 -10.85 -10.45
N SER A 232 34.28 -10.79 -9.13
CA SER A 232 33.75 -9.63 -8.43
C SER A 232 34.64 -8.42 -8.62
N ALA A 233 34.11 -7.37 -9.26
CA ALA A 233 34.74 -6.06 -9.31
C ALA A 233 34.36 -5.27 -8.04
N THR A 234 35.32 -5.06 -7.14
CA THR A 234 35.20 -4.10 -6.04
C THR A 234 35.23 -2.66 -6.58
N PRO A 235 34.34 -1.76 -6.14
CA PRO A 235 34.34 -0.38 -6.62
C PRO A 235 35.54 0.38 -6.08
N VAL A 236 36.37 0.88 -7.00
CA VAL A 236 37.51 1.75 -6.70
C VAL A 236 37.00 3.18 -6.52
N SER A 237 37.19 3.75 -5.34
CA SER A 237 36.95 5.16 -5.07
C SER A 237 37.98 6.00 -5.84
N ALA A 238 37.59 6.60 -6.97
CA ALA A 238 38.43 7.54 -7.70
C ALA A 238 38.08 8.98 -7.28
N GLY A 239 39.08 9.64 -6.68
CA GLY A 239 39.07 11.07 -6.42
C GLY A 239 39.28 11.91 -7.68
N PHE A 240 39.00 13.21 -7.51
CA PHE A 240 39.48 14.36 -8.27
C PHE A 240 40.15 14.09 -9.63
N ALA A 241 39.45 14.37 -10.73
CA ALA A 241 39.94 15.20 -11.85
C ALA A 241 38.90 15.31 -12.98
N ALA A 242 38.85 16.52 -13.53
CA ALA A 242 38.75 16.88 -14.96
C ALA A 242 37.90 16.00 -15.90
N ASP A 243 36.94 16.66 -16.55
CA ASP A 243 36.27 16.24 -17.79
C ASP A 243 35.59 14.88 -17.76
N ARG A 244 34.55 14.78 -16.93
CA ARG A 244 33.58 13.67 -17.01
C ARG A 244 32.63 13.93 -18.20
N PRO A 245 32.60 13.08 -19.23
CA PRO A 245 31.64 13.22 -20.33
C PRO A 245 30.22 13.18 -19.76
N GLY A 246 29.45 14.25 -19.98
CA GLY A 246 28.10 14.39 -19.42
C GLY A 246 27.96 15.46 -18.33
N LEU A 247 29.04 16.11 -17.89
CA LEU A 247 28.97 17.20 -16.91
C LEU A 247 28.07 18.36 -17.38
N ALA A 248 28.05 18.64 -18.69
CA ALA A 248 27.13 19.60 -19.30
C ALA A 248 25.66 19.15 -19.22
N ALA A 249 25.38 17.85 -19.37
CA ALA A 249 24.02 17.31 -19.25
C ALA A 249 23.54 17.30 -17.80
N ASP A 250 24.44 17.01 -16.85
CA ASP A 250 24.15 17.06 -15.43
C ASP A 250 23.95 18.51 -14.95
N ALA A 251 24.69 19.48 -15.49
CA ALA A 251 24.46 20.90 -15.23
C ALA A 251 23.07 21.35 -15.71
N ILE A 252 22.64 20.95 -16.90
CA ILE A 252 21.29 21.25 -17.42
C ILE A 252 20.21 20.59 -16.55
N ARG A 253 20.42 19.35 -16.10
CA ARG A 253 19.48 18.65 -15.22
C ARG A 253 19.39 19.33 -13.84
N ALA A 254 20.52 19.81 -13.32
CA ALA A 254 20.57 20.55 -12.06
C ALA A 254 19.84 21.91 -12.16
N GLU A 255 20.01 22.64 -13.28
CA GLU A 255 19.28 23.89 -13.51
C GLU A 255 17.76 23.65 -13.65
N GLN A 256 17.34 22.59 -14.34
CA GLN A 256 15.93 22.24 -14.46
C GLN A 256 15.32 21.88 -13.11
N ALA A 257 16.04 21.10 -12.28
CA ALA A 257 15.59 20.77 -10.92
C ALA A 257 15.46 22.02 -10.04
N PHE A 258 16.43 22.93 -10.10
CA PHE A 258 16.39 24.17 -9.34
C PHE A 258 15.23 25.08 -9.77
N ARG A 259 14.92 25.15 -11.07
CA ARG A 259 13.78 25.92 -11.59
C ARG A 259 12.45 25.33 -11.14
N ALA A 260 12.31 24.00 -11.15
CA ALA A 260 11.12 23.32 -10.64
C ALA A 260 10.91 23.55 -9.14
N GLU A 261 11.98 23.59 -8.33
CA GLU A 261 11.88 23.96 -6.92
C GLU A 261 11.42 25.40 -6.71
N GLN A 262 11.93 26.36 -7.50
CA GLN A 262 11.46 27.74 -7.43
C GLN A 262 9.99 27.86 -7.83
N ASP A 263 9.56 27.20 -8.91
CA ASP A 263 8.17 27.19 -9.34
C ASP A 263 7.26 26.60 -8.26
N SER A 264 7.69 25.55 -7.55
CA SER A 264 6.91 24.99 -6.43
C SER A 264 6.73 25.95 -5.25
N ARG A 265 7.70 26.85 -5.01
CA ARG A 265 7.65 27.84 -3.92
C ARG A 265 6.82 29.06 -4.26
N TYR A 266 6.76 29.44 -5.54
CA TYR A 266 6.01 30.60 -6.01
C TYR A 266 4.69 30.25 -6.69
N ALA A 267 4.36 28.97 -6.84
CA ALA A 267 3.05 28.53 -7.28
C ALA A 267 1.99 29.10 -6.33
N GLU A 268 1.18 30.03 -6.86
CA GLU A 268 0.06 30.56 -6.11
C GLU A 268 -0.87 29.41 -5.71
N PRO A 269 -1.47 29.45 -4.50
CA PRO A 269 -2.41 28.44 -4.08
C PRO A 269 -3.52 28.34 -5.11
N ASP A 270 -3.68 27.13 -5.64
CA ASP A 270 -4.67 26.78 -6.65
C ASP A 270 -6.06 27.31 -6.27
N LEU A 271 -6.88 27.61 -7.27
CA LEU A 271 -8.27 28.04 -7.14
C LEU A 271 -9.06 27.12 -6.20
N ALA A 272 -8.77 25.81 -6.18
CA ALA A 272 -9.38 24.87 -5.24
C ALA A 272 -9.03 25.18 -3.77
N SER A 273 -7.76 25.52 -3.49
CA SER A 273 -7.31 25.91 -2.14
C SER A 273 -7.89 27.25 -1.69
N ARG A 274 -8.06 28.19 -2.62
CA ARG A 274 -8.75 29.47 -2.35
C ARG A 274 -10.24 29.26 -2.09
N ALA A 275 -10.90 28.40 -2.87
CA ALA A 275 -12.30 28.05 -2.69
C ALA A 275 -12.54 27.33 -1.35
N ALA A 276 -11.68 26.39 -0.97
CA ALA A 276 -11.74 25.71 0.32
C ALA A 276 -11.55 26.69 1.50
N SER A 277 -10.58 27.61 1.39
CA SER A 277 -10.35 28.65 2.40
C SER A 277 -11.53 29.63 2.53
N LEU A 278 -12.24 29.90 1.43
CA LEU A 278 -13.45 30.71 1.42
C LEU A 278 -14.63 29.95 2.06
N ALA A 279 -14.83 28.69 1.69
CA ALA A 279 -15.87 27.82 2.24
C ALA A 279 -15.73 27.65 3.75
N ALA A 280 -14.50 27.45 4.25
CA ALA A 280 -14.22 27.36 5.68
C ALA A 280 -14.57 28.67 6.43
N ARG A 281 -14.28 29.84 5.82
CA ARG A 281 -14.68 31.13 6.40
C ARG A 281 -16.18 31.33 6.43
N ILE A 282 -16.89 30.92 5.38
CA ILE A 282 -18.36 30.99 5.32
C ILE A 282 -18.98 30.07 6.38
N ALA A 283 -18.47 28.84 6.50
CA ALA A 283 -18.94 27.90 7.51
C ALA A 283 -18.73 28.43 8.95
N GLY A 284 -17.60 29.09 9.22
CA GLY A 284 -17.36 29.77 10.49
C GLY A 284 -18.33 30.92 10.76
N LEU A 285 -18.69 31.70 9.73
CA LEU A 285 -19.65 32.79 9.85
C LEU A 285 -21.07 32.29 10.15
N VAL A 286 -21.47 31.20 9.49
CA VAL A 286 -22.78 30.56 9.68
C VAL A 286 -22.87 29.85 11.04
N SER A 287 -21.77 29.24 11.50
CA SER A 287 -21.73 28.58 12.80
C SER A 287 -21.69 29.56 13.97
N ALA A 288 -21.10 30.74 13.80
CA ALA A 288 -21.03 31.76 14.85
C ALA A 288 -22.38 32.48 15.10
N THR A 289 -23.36 32.31 14.21
CA THR A 289 -24.72 32.86 14.38
C THR A 289 -25.62 32.03 15.30
N ASP A 290 -25.21 30.82 15.70
CA ASP A 290 -26.05 29.91 16.49
C ASP A 290 -25.64 29.77 17.97
N ASP A 291 -24.57 30.45 18.42
CA ASP A 291 -24.13 30.39 19.83
C ASP A 291 -24.79 31.49 20.69
N ASP A 292 -25.87 31.10 21.37
CA ASP A 292 -26.30 31.48 22.72
C ASP A 292 -26.10 32.94 23.20
N ARG A 293 -27.08 33.79 22.85
CA ARG A 293 -27.68 34.70 23.83
C ARG A 293 -29.17 34.37 24.01
N PRO A 294 -29.60 33.87 25.18
CA PRO A 294 -31.01 33.62 25.44
C PRO A 294 -31.72 34.98 25.56
N GLY A 295 -32.42 35.39 24.50
CA GLY A 295 -33.30 36.56 24.50
C GLY A 295 -33.18 37.50 23.29
N GLN A 296 -32.23 37.30 22.38
CA GLN A 296 -32.07 38.20 21.22
C GLN A 296 -32.43 37.48 19.92
N VAL A 297 -33.73 37.34 19.66
CA VAL A 297 -34.26 36.97 18.35
C VAL A 297 -33.91 38.07 17.34
N THR A 298 -32.85 37.87 16.56
CA THR A 298 -32.57 38.66 15.35
C THR A 298 -33.55 38.26 14.25
N ASN A 299 -34.81 38.69 14.39
CA ASN A 299 -35.79 38.61 13.32
C ASN A 299 -35.40 39.62 12.22
N LEU A 300 -34.69 39.14 11.20
CA LEU A 300 -34.41 39.88 9.96
C LEU A 300 -35.69 40.36 9.25
N SER A 301 -36.82 39.72 9.53
CA SER A 301 -38.16 40.13 9.11
C SER A 301 -38.62 41.47 9.71
N ALA A 302 -38.04 41.92 10.83
CA ALA A 302 -38.32 43.24 11.41
C ALA A 302 -37.57 44.37 10.69
N TYR A 303 -36.41 44.09 10.08
CA TYR A 303 -35.66 45.08 9.30
C TYR A 303 -36.18 45.22 7.86
N LEU A 304 -36.78 44.18 7.30
CA LEU A 304 -37.35 44.20 5.94
C LEU A 304 -38.77 44.82 5.89
N ASN A 305 -39.45 44.95 7.03
CA ASN A 305 -40.77 45.58 7.15
C ASN A 305 -40.72 46.97 7.81
N ALA A 306 -39.54 47.55 8.00
CA ALA A 306 -39.44 48.95 8.40
C ALA A 306 -39.79 49.81 7.18
N ASP A 307 -41.04 50.24 7.09
CA ASP A 307 -41.49 51.27 6.16
C ASP A 307 -40.56 52.47 6.27
N VAL A 308 -39.73 52.65 5.24
CA VAL A 308 -38.92 53.86 5.05
C VAL A 308 -39.93 54.96 4.73
N ASP A 309 -40.28 55.76 5.74
CA ASP A 309 -41.05 56.98 5.57
C ASP A 309 -40.24 57.95 4.67
N PRO A 310 -40.69 58.25 3.44
CA PRO A 310 -39.92 59.06 2.47
C PRO A 310 -39.92 60.56 2.80
N GLY A 311 -40.23 60.95 4.04
CA GLY A 311 -40.55 62.32 4.43
C GLY A 311 -39.62 62.95 5.45
N THR A 312 -38.29 62.94 5.28
CA THR A 312 -37.42 63.89 6.01
C THR A 312 -36.08 64.11 5.28
N ALA A 313 -36.16 64.85 4.18
CA ALA A 313 -35.03 65.61 3.65
C ALA A 313 -35.33 67.11 3.86
N ARG A 314 -34.64 67.72 4.82
CA ARG A 314 -34.34 69.15 4.88
C ARG A 314 -32.93 69.34 5.41
#